data_AF-A0A3N1D893-F1
#
_entry.id   AF-A0A3N1D893-F1
#
_cell.length_a   1.000
_cell.length_b   1.000
_cell.length_c   1.000
_cell.angle_alpha   90.00
_cell.angle_beta   90.00
_cell.angle_gamma   90.00
#
_symmetry.space_group_name_H-M   'P 1'
#
loop_
_entity.id
_entity.type
_entity.pdbx_description
1 polymer ?
#
loop_
_entity_poly.entity_id
_entity_poly.type
_entity_poly.pdbx_seq_one_letter_code
_entity_poly.pdbx_strand_id
1 'polypeptide(L)'
;MNGVVWPFAVTRSRGHGYRTVIAPRALIGAGATSVLSEGTVDDIGPHARVRKVTGADGAELWLVYRVSVLSESDVGAEGAPVLDRYGRPVRLTEGVVVGAKPTGGVTEALFAKVRERTRQALGDFWQADDLA
;
A
#
# COMPACT_ATOMS: atom_id res chain seq x y z
N MET A 1 -16.57 9.82 -0.81
CA MET A 1 -15.31 10.38 -1.36
C MET A 1 -15.62 10.86 -2.77
N ASN A 2 -15.55 12.17 -3.01
CA ASN A 2 -15.70 12.75 -4.35
C ASN A 2 -14.31 13.22 -4.81
N GLY A 3 -13.83 12.75 -5.97
CA GLY A 3 -12.50 13.03 -6.49
C GLY A 3 -11.81 11.80 -7.09
N VAL A 4 -10.72 12.00 -7.83
CA VAL A 4 -9.91 10.91 -8.37
C VAL A 4 -9.20 10.20 -7.21
N VAL A 5 -9.29 8.86 -7.19
CA VAL A 5 -8.75 8.00 -6.14
C VAL A 5 -7.71 7.07 -6.77
N TRP A 6 -6.47 7.15 -6.30
CA TRP A 6 -5.36 6.35 -6.84
C TRP A 6 -4.90 5.31 -5.82
N PRO A 7 -5.01 3.99 -6.12
CA PRO A 7 -4.54 2.96 -5.21
C PRO A 7 -3.00 2.95 -5.13
N PHE A 8 -2.49 2.50 -4.00
CA PHE A 8 -1.07 2.23 -3.81
C PHE A 8 -0.88 1.00 -2.93
N ALA A 9 0.29 0.38 -3.06
CA ALA A 9 0.70 -0.72 -2.20
C ALA A 9 2.21 -0.68 -1.95
N VAL A 10 2.59 -0.92 -0.70
CA VAL A 10 3.98 -1.07 -0.26
C VAL A 10 4.08 -2.38 0.52
N THR A 11 4.98 -3.24 0.11
CA THR A 11 5.28 -4.51 0.78
C THR A 11 6.75 -4.83 0.62
N ARG A 12 7.18 -5.98 1.11
CA ARG A 12 8.52 -6.51 0.90
C ARG A 12 8.42 -7.93 0.37
N SER A 13 9.53 -8.44 -0.15
CA SER A 13 9.68 -9.83 -0.58
C SER A 13 10.59 -10.60 0.38
N ARG A 14 10.98 -11.84 0.03
CA ARG A 14 11.91 -12.66 0.82
C ARG A 14 13.33 -12.08 0.78
N GLY A 15 13.80 -11.71 -0.40
CA GLY A 15 15.11 -11.15 -0.71
C GLY A 15 15.22 -9.63 -0.59
N HIS A 16 14.12 -8.89 -0.75
CA HIS A 16 14.13 -7.43 -0.76
C HIS A 16 13.43 -6.81 0.46
N GLY A 17 13.89 -5.62 0.86
CA GLY A 17 13.23 -4.79 1.88
C GLY A 17 11.89 -4.22 1.39
N TYR A 18 11.28 -3.33 2.17
CA TYR A 18 10.04 -2.66 1.76
C TYR A 18 10.26 -1.84 0.47
N ARG A 19 9.32 -2.00 -0.47
CA ARG A 19 9.30 -1.37 -1.79
C ARG A 19 7.88 -0.98 -2.14
N THR A 20 7.74 0.16 -2.82
CA THR A 20 6.48 0.55 -3.43
C THR A 20 6.24 -0.32 -4.67
N VAL A 21 5.20 -1.15 -4.60
CA VAL A 21 4.78 -2.03 -5.71
C VAL A 21 3.87 -1.26 -6.66
N ILE A 22 2.99 -0.43 -6.12
CA ILE A 22 2.12 0.47 -6.91
C ILE A 22 2.25 1.88 -6.37
N ALA A 23 2.63 2.80 -7.25
CA ALA A 23 2.74 4.23 -6.98
C ALA A 23 1.71 5.02 -7.82
N PRO A 24 0.87 5.87 -7.20
CA PRO A 24 0.00 6.80 -7.91
C PRO A 24 0.76 7.78 -8.81
N ARG A 25 0.31 7.95 -10.05
CA ARG A 25 0.89 8.92 -11.00
C ARG A 25 0.97 10.34 -10.43
N ALA A 26 -0.02 10.74 -9.62
CA ALA A 26 -0.03 12.03 -8.94
C ALA A 26 1.18 12.20 -7.98
N LEU A 27 1.53 11.15 -7.22
CA LEU A 27 2.72 11.18 -6.35
C LEU A 27 4.02 11.12 -7.13
N ILE A 28 4.06 10.36 -8.24
CA ILE A 28 5.23 10.31 -9.12
C ILE A 28 5.50 11.69 -9.69
N GLY A 29 4.48 12.35 -10.26
CA GLY A 29 4.59 13.70 -10.82
C GLY A 29 5.00 14.75 -9.78
N ALA A 30 4.52 14.60 -8.54
CA ALA A 30 4.85 15.50 -7.42
C ALA A 30 6.19 15.20 -6.74
N GLY A 31 6.96 14.19 -7.19
CA GLY A 31 8.22 13.79 -6.55
C GLY A 31 8.07 13.31 -5.10
N ALA A 32 6.88 12.86 -4.70
CA ALA A 32 6.51 12.59 -3.31
C ALA A 32 6.32 11.08 -3.02
N THR A 33 6.93 10.19 -3.80
CA THR A 33 6.72 8.74 -3.66
C THR A 33 7.35 8.14 -2.39
N SER A 34 8.38 8.78 -1.83
CA SER A 34 9.06 8.35 -0.60
C SER A 34 8.10 8.20 0.58
N VAL A 35 7.08 9.07 0.66
CA VAL A 35 6.09 9.11 1.74
C VAL A 35 5.24 7.83 1.83
N LEU A 36 5.13 7.06 0.73
CA LEU A 36 4.42 5.79 0.72
C LEU A 36 5.12 4.76 1.62
N SER A 37 6.45 4.77 1.62
CA SER A 37 7.26 3.84 2.41
C SER A 37 7.28 4.18 3.90
N GLU A 38 7.11 5.45 4.25
CA GLU A 38 7.03 5.88 5.65
C GLU A 38 5.83 5.27 6.38
N GLY A 39 4.70 5.04 5.70
CA GLY A 39 3.53 4.38 6.30
C GLY A 39 3.75 2.90 6.65
N THR A 40 4.90 2.30 6.35
CA THR A 40 5.21 0.90 6.67
C THR A 40 5.71 0.69 8.10
N VAL A 41 6.11 1.76 8.80
CA VAL A 41 6.57 1.70 10.19
C VAL A 41 5.42 1.74 11.21
N ASP A 42 4.22 2.05 10.74
CA ASP A 42 3.02 2.13 11.56
C ASP A 42 2.53 0.75 12.02
N ASP A 43 1.82 0.73 13.16
CA ASP A 43 1.28 -0.51 13.72
C ASP A 43 0.29 -1.19 12.77
N ILE A 44 0.41 -2.52 12.71
CA ILE A 44 -0.55 -3.39 12.03
C ILE A 44 -1.91 -3.24 12.73
N GLY A 45 -2.96 -3.04 11.97
CA GLY A 45 -4.31 -2.97 12.51
C GLY A 45 -5.38 -2.65 11.47
N PRO A 46 -6.65 -2.85 11.82
CA PRO A 46 -7.77 -2.59 10.91
C PRO A 46 -8.01 -1.08 10.69
N HIS A 47 -7.40 -0.23 11.51
CA HIS A 47 -7.70 1.19 11.52
C HIS A 47 -7.08 1.90 10.32
N ALA A 48 -7.94 2.61 9.59
CA ALA A 48 -7.50 3.55 8.57
C ALA A 48 -6.76 4.72 9.20
N ARG A 49 -5.69 5.14 8.55
CA ARG A 49 -4.87 6.29 8.87
C ARG A 49 -4.99 7.30 7.75
N VAL A 50 -5.05 8.58 8.12
CA VAL A 50 -5.14 9.70 7.17
C VAL A 50 -3.94 10.61 7.36
N ARG A 51 -3.17 10.82 6.29
CA ARG A 51 -1.97 11.66 6.32
C ARG A 51 -2.01 12.69 5.19
N LYS A 52 -1.75 13.95 5.52
CA LYS A 52 -1.52 15.00 4.54
C LYS A 52 -0.09 14.91 4.00
N VAL A 53 0.06 15.09 2.70
CA VAL A 53 1.32 15.11 1.98
C VAL A 53 1.35 16.34 1.09
N THR A 54 2.48 17.03 1.10
CA THR A 54 2.72 18.17 0.20
C THR A 54 3.72 17.74 -0.86
N GLY A 55 3.30 17.83 -2.12
CA GLY A 55 4.16 17.60 -3.28
C GLY A 55 5.26 18.64 -3.41
N ALA A 56 6.29 18.34 -4.19
CA ALA A 56 7.37 19.29 -4.48
C ALA A 56 6.87 20.56 -5.20
N ASP A 57 5.76 20.45 -5.94
CA ASP A 57 5.04 21.53 -6.61
C ASP A 57 4.08 22.31 -5.67
N GLY A 58 4.03 21.95 -4.38
CA GLY A 58 3.11 22.52 -3.41
C GLY A 58 1.70 21.92 -3.45
N ALA A 59 1.42 20.92 -4.30
CA ALA A 59 0.12 20.27 -4.36
C ALA A 59 -0.17 19.51 -3.06
N GLU A 60 -1.38 19.68 -2.53
CA GLU A 60 -1.82 18.94 -1.35
C GLU A 60 -2.48 17.62 -1.75
N LEU A 61 -1.91 16.53 -1.24
CA LEU A 61 -2.41 15.18 -1.39
C LEU A 61 -2.73 14.59 -0.02
N TRP A 62 -3.66 13.65 0.01
CA TRP A 62 -4.05 12.95 1.23
C TRP A 62 -3.92 11.46 1.01
N LEU A 63 -3.19 10.79 1.90
CA LEU A 63 -3.05 9.35 1.94
C LEU A 63 -4.07 8.81 2.93
N VAL A 64 -4.86 7.85 2.48
CA VAL A 64 -5.77 7.07 3.30
C VAL A 64 -5.32 5.62 3.22
N TYR A 65 -4.82 5.07 4.32
CA TYR A 65 -4.12 3.79 4.28
C TYR A 65 -4.29 2.98 5.55
N ARG A 66 -3.93 1.70 5.49
CA ARG A 66 -3.79 0.84 6.67
C ARG A 66 -2.55 -0.03 6.53
N VAL A 67 -2.11 -0.60 7.64
CA VAL A 67 -1.05 -1.61 7.67
C VAL A 67 -1.69 -2.93 8.05
N SER A 68 -1.57 -3.92 7.17
CA SER A 68 -2.10 -5.27 7.35
C SER A 68 -1.00 -6.31 7.21
N VAL A 69 -1.30 -7.57 7.52
CA VAL A 69 -0.41 -8.69 7.18
C VAL A 69 -0.66 -9.07 5.73
N LEU A 70 0.42 -9.25 4.97
CA LEU A 70 0.35 -9.85 3.63
C LEU A 70 0.03 -11.34 3.78
N SER A 71 -1.00 -11.80 3.09
CA SER A 71 -1.38 -13.21 3.04
C SER A 71 -0.96 -13.83 1.71
N GLU A 72 -0.81 -15.15 1.70
CA GLU A 72 -0.54 -15.92 0.48
C GLU A 72 -1.64 -15.70 -0.57
N SER A 73 -2.88 -15.48 -0.15
CA SER A 73 -3.99 -15.16 -1.06
C SER A 73 -3.81 -13.83 -1.81
N ASP A 74 -3.01 -12.92 -1.27
CA ASP A 74 -2.69 -11.64 -1.92
C ASP A 74 -1.64 -11.79 -3.02
N VAL A 75 -0.87 -12.88 -3.00
CA VAL A 75 0.21 -13.18 -3.94
C VAL A 75 -0.08 -14.43 -4.78
N GLY A 76 -1.32 -14.94 -4.75
CA GLY A 76 -1.79 -16.05 -5.60
C GLY A 76 -1.63 -17.46 -5.03
N ALA A 77 -1.43 -17.60 -3.72
CA ALA A 77 -1.30 -18.88 -3.00
C ALA A 77 -2.36 -19.03 -1.87
N GLU A 78 -2.40 -20.16 -1.16
CA GLU A 78 -3.44 -20.45 -0.16
C GLU A 78 -3.15 -19.87 1.24
N GLY A 79 -3.85 -18.78 1.59
CA GLY A 79 -4.43 -18.52 2.91
C GLY A 79 -3.53 -18.24 4.13
N ALA A 80 -2.24 -18.61 4.11
CA ALA A 80 -1.34 -18.37 5.25
C ALA A 80 -0.76 -16.95 5.25
N PRO A 81 -0.35 -16.41 6.40
CA PRO A 81 0.49 -15.22 6.45
C PRO A 81 1.80 -15.45 5.70
N VAL A 82 2.18 -14.50 4.85
CA VAL A 82 3.49 -14.50 4.22
C VAL A 82 4.54 -14.14 5.28
N LEU A 83 5.58 -14.95 5.40
CA LEU A 83 6.66 -14.76 6.36
C LEU A 83 7.97 -14.34 5.66
N ASP A 84 8.74 -13.49 6.34
CA ASP A 84 10.11 -13.20 5.93
C ASP A 84 11.08 -14.31 6.34
N ARG A 85 12.36 -14.18 5.93
CA ARG A 85 13.42 -15.17 6.25
C ARG A 85 13.67 -15.41 7.74
N TYR A 86 13.12 -14.58 8.62
CA TYR A 86 13.21 -14.72 10.08
C TYR A 86 11.90 -15.21 10.70
N GLY A 87 10.94 -15.67 9.89
CA GLY A 87 9.64 -16.15 10.34
C GLY A 87 8.69 -15.04 10.78
N ARG A 88 8.96 -13.77 10.45
CA ARG A 88 8.10 -12.64 10.85
C ARG A 88 7.06 -12.35 9.76
N PRO A 89 5.81 -12.02 10.13
CA PRO A 89 4.80 -11.63 9.16
C PRO A 89 5.25 -10.44 8.30
N VAL A 90 5.10 -10.57 7.00
CA VAL A 90 5.31 -9.50 6.04
C VAL A 90 4.16 -8.50 6.15
N ARG A 91 4.50 -7.21 6.26
CA ARG A 91 3.49 -6.14 6.28
C ARG A 91 3.12 -5.74 4.87
N LEU A 92 1.85 -5.40 4.68
CA LEU A 92 1.33 -4.72 3.51
C LEU A 92 0.70 -3.40 3.95
N THR A 93 1.32 -2.30 3.54
CA THR A 93 0.73 -0.97 3.60
C THR A 93 -0.03 -0.73 2.31
N GLU A 94 -1.34 -0.62 2.41
CA GLU A 94 -2.22 -0.40 1.26
C GLU A 94 -3.13 0.79 1.51
N GLY A 95 -3.54 1.43 0.42
CA GLY A 95 -4.44 2.55 0.55
C GLY A 95 -4.69 3.26 -0.77
N VAL A 96 -5.15 4.50 -0.63
CA VAL A 96 -5.40 5.40 -1.72
C VAL A 96 -4.79 6.76 -1.46
N VAL A 97 -4.45 7.45 -2.55
CA VAL A 97 -4.17 8.88 -2.57
C VAL A 97 -5.38 9.59 -3.14
N VAL A 98 -5.76 10.70 -2.51
CA VAL A 98 -6.84 11.58 -2.94
C VAL A 98 -6.37 13.04 -2.93
N GLY A 99 -6.84 13.82 -3.90
CA GLY A 99 -6.43 15.23 -4.07
C GLY A 99 -7.15 16.23 -3.15
N ALA A 100 -8.06 15.77 -2.31
CA ALA A 100 -8.79 16.61 -1.36
C ALA A 100 -8.92 15.88 -0.03
N LYS A 101 -9.02 16.64 1.07
CA LYS A 101 -9.19 16.06 2.41
C LYS A 101 -10.42 15.15 2.42
N PRO A 102 -10.30 13.86 2.80
CA PRO A 102 -11.45 12.97 2.84
C PRO A 102 -12.44 13.44 3.91
N THR A 103 -13.70 13.66 3.52
CA THR A 103 -14.79 14.18 4.38
C THR A 103 -15.83 13.11 4.76
N GLY A 104 -15.43 11.84 4.86
CA GLY A 104 -16.31 10.73 5.25
C GLY A 104 -15.55 9.56 5.86
N GLY A 105 -16.29 8.59 6.40
CA GLY A 105 -15.70 7.39 7.00
C GLY A 105 -14.92 6.57 5.96
N VAL A 106 -13.71 6.15 6.33
CA VAL A 106 -12.95 5.16 5.58
C VAL A 106 -13.54 3.79 5.90
N THR A 107 -13.94 3.05 4.87
CA THR A 107 -14.65 1.78 5.02
C THR A 107 -13.78 0.60 4.61
N GLU A 108 -14.05 -0.58 5.16
CA GLU A 108 -13.43 -1.84 4.71
C GLU A 108 -13.65 -2.08 3.20
N ALA A 109 -14.79 -1.66 2.66
CA ALA A 109 -15.07 -1.75 1.23
C ALA A 109 -14.09 -0.94 0.36
N LEU A 110 -13.49 0.14 0.88
CA LEU A 110 -12.41 0.85 0.20
C LEU A 110 -11.18 -0.05 0.08
N PHE A 111 -10.74 -0.64 1.20
CA PHE A 111 -9.55 -1.48 1.21
C PHE A 111 -9.74 -2.78 0.44
N ALA A 112 -10.94 -3.38 0.46
CA ALA A 112 -11.25 -4.52 -0.41
C ALA A 112 -11.07 -4.17 -1.91
N LYS A 113 -11.51 -2.97 -2.33
CA LYS A 113 -11.31 -2.49 -3.71
C LYS A 113 -9.86 -2.17 -4.03
N VAL A 114 -9.11 -1.61 -3.07
CA VAL A 114 -7.67 -1.41 -3.21
C VAL A 114 -7.01 -2.77 -3.43
N ARG A 115 -7.28 -3.72 -2.54
CA ARG A 115 -6.73 -5.07 -2.59
C ARG A 115 -6.98 -5.76 -3.93
N GLU A 116 -8.21 -5.72 -4.41
CA GLU A 116 -8.57 -6.26 -5.72
C GLU A 116 -7.73 -5.66 -6.85
N ARG A 117 -7.55 -4.33 -6.84
CA ARG A 117 -6.79 -3.62 -7.87
C ARG A 117 -5.28 -3.84 -7.77
N THR A 118 -4.75 -4.16 -6.60
CA THR A 118 -3.32 -4.31 -6.37
C THR A 118 -2.84 -5.77 -6.39
N ARG A 119 -3.75 -6.74 -6.28
CA ARG A 119 -3.44 -8.17 -6.15
C ARG A 119 -2.47 -8.68 -7.22
N GLN A 120 -2.75 -8.41 -8.50
CA GLN A 120 -1.89 -8.90 -9.58
C GLN A 120 -0.45 -8.39 -9.43
N ALA A 121 -0.27 -7.09 -9.22
CA ALA A 121 1.07 -6.51 -9.06
C ALA A 121 1.79 -7.00 -7.80
N LEU A 122 1.05 -7.30 -6.72
CA LEU A 122 1.61 -7.91 -5.51
C LEU A 122 2.11 -9.33 -5.79
N GLY A 123 1.33 -10.12 -6.53
CA GLY A 123 1.73 -11.44 -7.01
C GLY A 123 2.98 -11.38 -7.88
N ASP A 124 2.99 -10.53 -8.91
CA ASP A 124 4.12 -10.36 -9.83
C ASP A 124 5.39 -9.94 -9.07
N PHE A 125 5.27 -8.98 -8.14
CA PHE A 125 6.40 -8.53 -7.31
C PHE A 125 6.94 -9.64 -6.42
N TRP A 126 6.06 -10.44 -5.82
CA TRP A 126 6.46 -11.54 -4.95
C TRP A 126 7.14 -12.67 -5.72
N GLN A 127 6.57 -13.07 -6.87
CA GLN A 127 7.11 -14.14 -7.72
C GLN A 127 8.42 -13.75 -8.40
N ALA A 128 8.63 -12.47 -8.73
CA ALA A 128 9.88 -11.99 -9.30
C ALA A 128 11.09 -12.19 -8.36
N ASP A 129 10.85 -12.33 -7.07
CA ASP A 129 11.87 -12.59 -6.04
C ASP A 129 12.15 -14.08 -5.81
N ASP A 130 11.29 -14.97 -6.32
CA ASP A 130 11.44 -16.43 -6.23
C ASP A 130 12.30 -17.02 -7.38
N LEU A 131 12.93 -16.18 -8.20
CA LEU A 131 14.02 -16.59 -9.09
C LEU A 131 15.32 -16.76 -8.28
N ALA A 132 15.42 -17.86 -7.54
CA ALA A 132 16.63 -18.33 -6.89
C ALA A 132 16.95 -19.77 -7.31
#